data_AF-A0A8X6FA98-F1
#
_entry.id   AF-A0A8X6FA98-F1
#
_cell.length_a   1.000
_cell.length_b   1.000
_cell.length_c   1.000
_cell.angle_alpha   90.00
_cell.angle_beta   90.00
_cell.angle_gamma   90.00
#
_symmetry.space_group_name_H-M   'P 1'
#
loop_
_entity.id
_entity.type
_entity.pdbx_description
1 polymer ?
#
loop_
_entity_poly.entity_id
_entity_poly.type
_entity_poly.pdbx_seq_one_letter_code
_entity_poly.pdbx_strand_id
1 'polypeptide(L)'
;MRKQETSDLHNRLDVVRNTALLCLNNIIQKLKVDDLEGPSKLNELWLNLGKLLFETDITDVEQVEAITRSLRAVVRKLAEAKCSSYFSHMTESDLELLINICNKSQDSRIKVHMISILGIIGCLLGNINTPSSAHLIKIIGSVLLEISSKSVDMWVIAEALDALIDVFAEDYVDHIAQEINLVEKLNHILPTLKKGKIKGYRDHQVVITTTKTNLIRFIKYKNKLNRK
;
A
#
# COMPACT_ATOMS: atom_id res chain seq x y z
N MET A 1 -38.79 20.56 2.92
CA MET A 1 -37.81 21.65 2.95
C MET A 1 -36.69 21.42 3.98
N ARG A 2 -36.94 21.51 5.29
CA ARG A 2 -35.86 21.46 6.30
C ARG A 2 -34.92 20.24 6.24
N LYS A 3 -35.43 19.02 6.00
CA LYS A 3 -34.62 17.78 5.80
C LYS A 3 -33.78 17.78 4.52
N GLN A 4 -34.24 18.47 3.47
CA GLN A 4 -33.59 18.51 2.17
C GLN A 4 -32.44 19.54 2.19
N GLU A 5 -32.62 20.65 2.91
CA GLU A 5 -31.57 21.63 3.18
C GLU A 5 -30.46 21.11 4.11
N THR A 6 -30.81 20.28 5.11
CA THR A 6 -29.78 19.64 5.95
C THR A 6 -28.97 18.62 5.17
N SER A 7 -29.60 17.81 4.32
CA SER A 7 -28.90 16.86 3.44
C SER A 7 -27.96 17.58 2.46
N ASP A 8 -28.35 18.75 1.95
CA ASP A 8 -27.50 19.55 1.05
C ASP A 8 -26.26 20.10 1.77
N LEU A 9 -26.41 20.61 3.01
CA LEU A 9 -25.27 21.10 3.78
C LEU A 9 -24.26 19.99 4.11
N HIS A 10 -24.72 18.78 4.49
CA HIS A 10 -23.84 17.65 4.75
C HIS A 10 -23.04 17.27 3.50
N ASN A 11 -23.72 17.13 2.35
CA ASN A 11 -23.06 16.84 1.08
C ASN A 11 -21.99 17.89 0.73
N ARG A 12 -22.28 19.17 0.95
CA ARG A 12 -21.31 20.26 0.70
C ARG A 12 -20.11 20.19 1.64
N LEU A 13 -20.33 19.83 2.91
CA LEU A 13 -19.26 19.64 3.88
C LEU A 13 -18.38 18.44 3.50
N ASP A 14 -18.95 17.35 3.02
CA ASP A 14 -18.20 16.17 2.58
C ASP A 14 -17.35 16.48 1.35
N VAL A 15 -17.88 17.25 0.38
CA VAL A 15 -17.10 17.75 -0.76
C VAL A 15 -15.93 18.61 -0.31
N VAL A 16 -16.13 19.53 0.64
CA VAL A 16 -15.05 20.37 1.18
C VAL A 16 -14.00 19.50 1.88
N ARG A 17 -14.42 18.53 2.69
CA ARG A 17 -13.52 17.61 3.40
C ARG A 17 -12.66 16.80 2.42
N ASN A 18 -13.29 16.19 1.42
CA ASN A 18 -12.58 15.37 0.43
C ASN A 18 -11.64 16.23 -0.41
N THR A 19 -12.06 17.43 -0.80
CA THR A 19 -11.20 18.39 -1.51
C THR A 19 -9.98 18.79 -0.66
N ALA A 20 -10.17 19.06 0.64
CA ALA A 20 -9.09 19.40 1.55
C ALA A 20 -8.07 18.25 1.69
N LEU A 21 -8.53 17.00 1.78
CA LEU A 21 -7.66 15.82 1.81
C LEU A 21 -6.87 15.65 0.50
N LEU A 22 -7.50 15.85 -0.65
CA LEU A 22 -6.81 15.80 -1.94
C LEU A 22 -5.75 16.91 -2.06
N CYS A 23 -6.05 18.12 -1.59
CA CYS A 23 -5.08 19.21 -1.50
C CYS A 23 -3.92 18.85 -0.58
N LEU A 24 -4.20 18.29 0.60
CA LEU A 24 -3.18 17.82 1.55
C LEU A 24 -2.26 16.79 0.90
N ASN A 25 -2.81 15.77 0.24
CA ASN A 25 -2.03 14.80 -0.54
C ASN A 25 -1.08 15.49 -1.54
N ASN A 26 -1.56 16.49 -2.28
CA ASN A 26 -0.74 17.20 -3.26
C ASN A 26 0.40 17.99 -2.60
N ILE A 27 0.12 18.64 -1.47
CA ILE A 27 1.12 19.37 -0.68
C ILE A 27 2.21 18.41 -0.19
N ILE A 28 1.84 17.29 0.44
CA ILE A 28 2.77 16.29 0.97
C ILE A 28 3.69 15.75 -0.14
N GLN A 29 3.13 15.47 -1.33
CA GLN A 29 3.92 14.93 -2.44
C GLN A 29 4.95 15.93 -2.99
N LYS A 30 4.67 17.24 -2.92
CA LYS A 30 5.51 18.29 -3.51
C LYS A 30 6.55 18.86 -2.57
N LEU A 31 6.24 18.93 -1.28
CA LEU A 31 7.12 19.52 -0.29
C LEU A 31 8.21 18.56 0.19
N LYS A 32 9.34 19.12 0.63
CA LYS A 32 10.37 18.34 1.33
C LYS A 32 9.91 18.09 2.76
N VAL A 33 10.54 17.11 3.41
CA VAL A 33 10.20 16.77 4.80
C VAL A 33 10.42 17.94 5.75
N ASP A 34 11.45 18.76 5.53
CA ASP A 34 11.71 19.96 6.35
C ASP A 34 10.63 21.04 6.18
N ASP A 35 10.08 21.17 4.98
CA ASP A 35 8.97 22.09 4.69
C ASP A 35 7.63 21.60 5.29
N LEU A 36 7.58 20.33 5.71
CA LEU A 36 6.44 19.68 6.39
C LEU A 36 6.68 19.56 7.91
N GLU A 37 7.52 20.45 8.45
CA GLU A 37 7.88 20.51 9.88
C GLU A 37 8.61 19.26 10.41
N GLY A 38 9.24 18.50 9.50
CA GLY A 38 10.10 17.38 9.82
C GLY A 38 9.40 16.04 10.05
N PRO A 39 10.19 14.95 10.24
CA PRO A 39 9.64 13.59 10.32
C PRO A 39 8.65 13.37 11.47
N SER A 40 8.84 14.05 12.60
CA SER A 40 7.94 13.91 13.75
C SER A 40 6.53 14.39 13.43
N LYS A 41 6.40 15.52 12.72
CA LYS A 41 5.10 16.06 12.33
C LYS A 41 4.43 15.24 11.24
N LEU A 42 5.21 14.68 10.33
CA LEU A 42 4.70 13.68 9.39
C LEU A 42 4.19 12.42 10.08
N ASN A 43 4.90 11.91 11.09
CA ASN A 43 4.43 10.75 11.85
C ASN A 43 3.13 11.06 12.62
N GLU A 44 3.03 12.23 13.25
CA GLU A 44 1.80 12.69 13.89
C GLU A 44 0.63 12.76 12.89
N LEU A 45 0.88 13.33 11.69
CA LEU A 45 -0.11 13.40 10.62
C LEU A 45 -0.54 12.00 10.14
N TRP A 46 0.41 11.06 10.01
CA TRP A 46 0.12 9.66 9.66
C TRP A 46 -0.84 9.02 10.67
N LEU A 47 -0.57 9.17 11.97
CA LEU A 47 -1.42 8.64 13.03
C LEU A 47 -2.82 9.28 13.02
N ASN A 48 -2.90 10.60 12.82
CA ASN A 48 -4.18 11.32 12.76
C ASN A 48 -5.03 10.90 11.55
N LEU A 49 -4.40 10.73 10.38
CA LEU A 49 -5.08 10.21 9.18
C LEU A 49 -5.51 8.75 9.35
N GLY A 50 -4.69 7.93 10.01
CA GLY A 50 -5.04 6.54 10.33
C GLY A 50 -6.25 6.44 11.25
N LYS A 51 -6.29 7.27 12.31
CA LYS A 51 -7.45 7.37 13.19
C LYS A 51 -8.70 7.80 12.41
N LEU A 52 -8.59 8.84 11.59
CA LEU A 52 -9.70 9.31 10.76
C LEU A 52 -10.20 8.22 9.81
N LEU A 53 -9.30 7.43 9.21
CA LEU A 53 -9.65 6.30 8.35
C LEU A 53 -10.48 5.26 9.10
N PHE A 54 -10.08 4.90 10.33
CA PHE A 54 -10.76 3.89 11.13
C PHE A 54 -12.11 4.34 11.69
N GLU A 55 -12.32 5.66 11.80
CA GLU A 55 -13.60 6.26 12.18
C GLU A 55 -14.53 6.50 10.98
N THR A 56 -14.01 6.45 9.74
CA THR A 56 -14.79 6.68 8.52
C THR A 56 -15.56 5.42 8.12
N ASP A 57 -16.82 5.60 7.70
CA ASP A 57 -17.61 4.51 7.13
C ASP A 57 -16.96 4.02 5.82
N ILE A 58 -16.65 2.73 5.76
CA ILE A 58 -16.00 2.11 4.60
C ILE A 58 -16.84 2.21 3.32
N THR A 59 -18.14 2.45 3.44
CA THR A 59 -19.06 2.67 2.31
C THR A 59 -18.95 4.07 1.71
N ASP A 60 -18.36 5.04 2.42
CA ASP A 60 -17.99 6.36 1.88
C ASP A 60 -16.69 6.25 1.08
N VAL A 61 -16.83 5.73 -0.14
CA VAL A 61 -15.71 5.44 -1.03
C VAL A 61 -14.85 6.67 -1.31
N GLU A 62 -15.45 7.85 -1.48
CA GLU A 62 -14.70 9.05 -1.83
C GLU A 62 -13.90 9.59 -0.64
N GLN A 63 -14.47 9.56 0.57
CA GLN A 63 -13.72 9.95 1.76
C GLN A 63 -12.61 8.94 2.06
N VAL A 64 -12.88 7.63 1.98
CA VAL A 64 -11.88 6.59 2.22
C VAL A 64 -10.75 6.66 1.17
N GLU A 65 -11.06 6.89 -0.11
CA GLU A 65 -10.05 7.08 -1.15
C GLU A 65 -9.16 8.30 -0.84
N ALA A 66 -9.76 9.44 -0.51
CA ALA A 66 -9.00 10.66 -0.23
C ALA A 66 -8.09 10.52 1.01
N ILE A 67 -8.59 9.87 2.07
CA ILE A 67 -7.79 9.58 3.27
C ILE A 67 -6.65 8.61 2.94
N THR A 68 -6.95 7.45 2.34
CA THR A 68 -5.93 6.42 2.04
C THR A 68 -4.86 6.93 1.07
N ARG A 69 -5.24 7.80 0.12
CA ARG A 69 -4.30 8.47 -0.77
C ARG A 69 -3.34 9.41 -0.02
N SER A 70 -3.87 10.21 0.90
CA SER A 70 -3.09 11.13 1.74
C SER A 70 -2.17 10.36 2.69
N LEU A 71 -2.73 9.34 3.34
CA LEU A 71 -2.04 8.40 4.21
C LEU A 71 -0.82 7.83 3.45
N ARG A 72 -1.04 7.24 2.27
CA ARG A 72 0.05 6.73 1.41
C ARG A 72 1.14 7.76 1.12
N ALA A 73 0.78 9.01 0.85
CA ALA A 73 1.75 10.07 0.59
C ALA A 73 2.64 10.34 1.81
N VAL A 74 2.06 10.34 3.02
CA VAL A 74 2.81 10.55 4.27
C VAL A 74 3.78 9.40 4.54
N VAL A 75 3.33 8.13 4.49
CA VAL A 75 4.24 7.00 4.76
C VAL A 75 5.36 6.91 3.73
N ARG A 76 5.09 7.28 2.47
CA ARG A 76 6.13 7.38 1.44
C ARG A 76 7.17 8.45 1.80
N LYS A 77 6.75 9.62 2.27
CA LYS A 77 7.67 10.66 2.74
C LYS A 77 8.52 10.22 3.93
N LEU A 78 7.92 9.51 4.89
CA LEU A 78 8.66 8.92 6.01
C LEU A 78 9.69 7.89 5.53
N ALA A 79 9.35 7.06 4.54
CA ALA A 79 10.29 6.11 3.93
C ALA A 79 11.42 6.78 3.15
N GLU A 80 11.13 7.82 2.37
CA GLU A 80 12.15 8.63 1.68
C GLU A 80 13.13 9.27 2.67
N ALA A 81 12.64 9.70 3.83
CA ALA A 81 13.46 10.22 4.93
C ALA A 81 14.10 9.15 5.82
N LYS A 82 14.00 7.86 5.45
CA LYS A 82 14.59 6.72 6.18
C LYS A 82 14.16 6.63 7.64
N CYS A 83 12.93 7.01 7.93
CA CYS A 83 12.40 7.10 9.29
C CYS A 83 11.78 5.78 9.80
N SER A 84 12.48 4.66 9.60
CA SER A 84 12.01 3.33 10.00
C SER A 84 11.76 3.18 11.50
N SER A 85 12.40 3.98 12.35
CA SER A 85 12.21 3.93 13.80
C SER A 85 10.77 4.21 14.25
N TYR A 86 9.96 4.94 13.47
CA TYR A 86 8.55 5.17 13.83
C TYR A 86 7.70 3.89 13.73
N PHE A 87 8.19 2.86 13.04
CA PHE A 87 7.49 1.59 12.83
C PHE A 87 8.01 0.47 13.75
N SER A 88 8.95 0.76 14.65
CA SER A 88 9.54 -0.26 15.55
C SER A 88 8.57 -0.81 16.58
N HIS A 89 7.49 -0.09 16.85
CA HIS A 89 6.44 -0.48 17.80
C HIS A 89 5.15 -0.93 17.10
N MET A 90 5.16 -1.02 15.77
CA MET A 90 4.00 -1.51 15.04
C MET A 90 3.69 -2.94 15.48
N THR A 91 2.42 -3.20 15.74
CA THR A 91 1.93 -4.51 16.16
C THR A 91 1.20 -5.23 15.02
N GLU A 92 0.93 -6.52 15.23
CA GLU A 92 0.08 -7.28 14.32
C GLU A 92 -1.34 -6.68 14.25
N SER A 93 -1.90 -6.23 15.37
CA SER A 93 -3.21 -5.58 15.41
C SER A 93 -3.24 -4.26 14.62
N ASP A 94 -2.18 -3.46 14.67
CA ASP A 94 -2.09 -2.24 13.84
C ASP A 94 -2.10 -2.57 12.34
N LEU A 95 -1.40 -3.64 11.97
CA LEU A 95 -1.34 -4.12 10.60
C LEU A 95 -2.68 -4.70 10.14
N GLU A 96 -3.35 -5.47 11.00
CA GLU A 96 -4.67 -6.04 10.73
C GLU A 96 -5.72 -4.97 10.42
N LEU A 97 -5.69 -3.82 11.10
CA LEU A 97 -6.59 -2.71 10.81
C LEU A 97 -6.45 -2.24 9.35
N LEU A 98 -5.21 -2.10 8.86
CA LEU A 98 -4.94 -1.71 7.47
C LEU A 98 -5.36 -2.81 6.48
N ILE A 99 -5.03 -4.06 6.77
CA ILE A 99 -5.40 -5.22 5.94
C ILE A 99 -6.93 -5.31 5.81
N ASN A 100 -7.67 -5.05 6.89
CA ASN A 100 -9.12 -5.15 6.90
C ASN A 100 -9.78 -4.12 5.97
N ILE A 101 -9.25 -2.88 5.93
CA ILE A 101 -9.71 -1.85 4.98
C ILE A 101 -9.44 -2.30 3.53
N CYS A 102 -8.25 -2.83 3.26
CA CYS A 102 -7.88 -3.35 1.94
C CYS A 102 -8.83 -4.49 1.48
N ASN A 103 -9.17 -5.41 2.37
CA ASN A 103 -9.99 -6.58 2.07
C ASN A 103 -11.48 -6.24 1.93
N LYS A 104 -12.00 -5.33 2.77
CA LYS A 104 -13.41 -4.94 2.75
C LYS A 104 -13.77 -4.03 1.59
N SER A 105 -12.84 -3.19 1.14
CA SER A 105 -13.09 -2.27 0.03
C SER A 105 -13.40 -3.05 -1.26
N GLN A 106 -14.31 -2.53 -2.06
CA GLN A 106 -14.56 -3.03 -3.43
C GLN A 106 -13.99 -2.08 -4.50
N ASP A 107 -13.54 -0.89 -4.10
CA ASP A 107 -12.98 0.10 -5.01
C ASP A 107 -11.48 -0.14 -5.21
N SER A 108 -11.07 -0.28 -6.46
CA SER A 108 -9.69 -0.55 -6.84
C SER A 108 -8.74 0.58 -6.43
N ARG A 109 -9.16 1.85 -6.42
CA ARG A 109 -8.35 3.01 -6.01
C ARG A 109 -7.93 2.88 -4.54
N ILE A 110 -8.88 2.53 -3.68
CA ILE A 110 -8.61 2.29 -2.25
C ILE A 110 -7.66 1.10 -2.10
N LYS A 111 -7.94 -0.02 -2.79
CA LYS A 111 -7.08 -1.21 -2.71
C LYS A 111 -5.64 -0.91 -3.10
N VAL A 112 -5.40 -0.24 -4.22
CA VAL A 112 -4.02 0.07 -4.63
C VAL A 112 -3.32 0.99 -3.64
N HIS A 113 -4.03 1.95 -3.02
CA HIS A 113 -3.43 2.80 -2.00
C HIS A 113 -3.05 2.01 -0.77
N MET A 114 -3.91 1.11 -0.30
CA MET A 114 -3.65 0.24 0.83
C MET A 114 -2.52 -0.75 0.57
N ILE A 115 -2.50 -1.38 -0.61
CA ILE A 115 -1.42 -2.27 -1.05
C ILE A 115 -0.08 -1.54 -1.04
N SER A 116 -0.04 -0.33 -1.59
CA SER A 116 1.16 0.49 -1.62
C SER A 116 1.62 0.88 -0.21
N ILE A 117 0.68 1.22 0.69
CA ILE A 117 0.97 1.45 2.12
C ILE A 117 1.61 0.21 2.74
N LEU A 118 1.01 -0.97 2.57
CA LEU A 118 1.52 -2.23 3.13
C LEU A 118 2.92 -2.54 2.58
N GLY A 119 3.16 -2.33 1.30
CA GLY A 119 4.48 -2.49 0.68
C GLY A 119 5.52 -1.56 1.31
N ILE A 120 5.21 -0.27 1.43
CA ILE A 120 6.12 0.71 2.03
C ILE A 120 6.42 0.36 3.50
N ILE A 121 5.40 -0.05 4.27
CA ILE A 121 5.58 -0.51 5.66
C ILE A 121 6.48 -1.74 5.69
N GLY A 122 6.30 -2.71 4.79
CA GLY A 122 7.18 -3.87 4.69
C GLY A 122 8.65 -3.50 4.46
N CYS A 123 8.92 -2.55 3.55
CA CYS A 123 10.27 -2.04 3.33
C CYS A 123 10.84 -1.32 4.57
N LEU A 124 10.02 -0.51 5.25
CA LEU A 124 10.41 0.20 6.47
C LEU A 124 10.77 -0.77 7.61
N LEU A 125 9.97 -1.82 7.79
CA LEU A 125 10.19 -2.91 8.76
C LEU A 125 11.45 -3.72 8.43
N GLY A 126 11.73 -3.92 7.15
CA GLY A 126 12.96 -4.59 6.68
C GLY A 126 14.21 -3.89 7.21
N ASN A 127 14.23 -2.56 7.20
CA ASN A 127 15.35 -1.77 7.71
C ASN A 127 15.51 -1.84 9.25
N ILE A 128 14.50 -2.27 10.00
CA ILE A 128 14.57 -2.44 11.47
C ILE A 128 15.24 -3.78 11.83
N ASN A 129 15.00 -4.81 11.02
CA ASN A 129 15.63 -6.13 11.11
C ASN A 129 15.59 -6.77 12.52
N THR A 130 14.38 -6.94 13.07
CA THR A 130 14.12 -7.64 14.34
C THR A 130 13.20 -8.84 14.12
N PRO A 131 13.13 -9.81 15.03
CA PRO A 131 12.19 -10.93 14.90
C PRO A 131 10.73 -10.49 14.78
N SER A 132 10.34 -9.44 15.50
CA SER A 132 8.99 -8.87 15.42
C SER A 132 8.74 -8.23 14.06
N SER A 133 9.69 -7.46 13.51
CA SER A 133 9.54 -6.88 12.18
C SER A 133 9.53 -7.95 11.07
N ALA A 134 10.31 -9.03 11.21
CA ALA A 134 10.29 -10.17 10.30
C ALA A 134 8.92 -10.87 10.26
N HIS A 135 8.28 -11.07 11.43
CA HIS A 135 6.92 -11.61 11.53
C HIS A 135 5.90 -10.72 10.79
N LEU A 136 5.97 -9.40 10.96
CA LEU A 136 5.07 -8.48 10.26
C LEU A 136 5.31 -8.46 8.74
N ILE A 137 6.56 -8.52 8.28
CA ILE A 137 6.90 -8.64 6.85
C ILE A 137 6.31 -9.94 6.27
N LYS A 138 6.33 -11.04 7.03
CA LYS A 138 5.72 -12.31 6.62
C LYS A 138 4.21 -12.18 6.42
N ILE A 139 3.52 -11.47 7.31
CA ILE A 139 2.07 -11.19 7.18
C ILE A 139 1.82 -10.33 5.94
N ILE A 140 2.57 -9.23 5.76
CA ILE A 140 2.47 -8.36 4.58
C ILE A 140 2.67 -9.15 3.29
N GLY A 141 3.76 -9.92 3.19
CA GLY A 141 4.05 -10.73 2.02
C GLY A 141 2.97 -11.76 1.72
N SER A 142 2.41 -12.40 2.75
CA SER A 142 1.34 -13.38 2.61
C SER A 142 0.04 -12.74 2.07
N VAL A 143 -0.34 -11.57 2.60
CA VAL A 143 -1.53 -10.84 2.14
C VAL A 143 -1.35 -10.34 0.70
N LEU A 144 -0.19 -9.79 0.36
CA LEU A 144 0.06 -9.32 -1.01
C LEU A 144 0.07 -10.49 -2.02
N LEU A 145 0.57 -11.67 -1.62
CA LEU A 145 0.49 -12.89 -2.42
C LEU A 145 -0.96 -13.35 -2.62
N GLU A 146 -1.78 -13.27 -1.58
CA GLU A 146 -3.19 -13.60 -1.66
C GLU A 146 -3.93 -12.65 -2.62
N ILE A 147 -3.73 -11.34 -2.49
CA ILE A 147 -4.34 -10.32 -3.33
C ILE A 147 -3.95 -10.53 -4.80
N SER A 148 -2.66 -10.73 -5.08
CA SER A 148 -2.17 -10.94 -6.45
C SER A 148 -2.65 -12.26 -7.07
N SER A 149 -3.04 -13.25 -6.26
CA SER A 149 -3.56 -14.53 -6.73
C SER A 149 -5.08 -14.55 -6.92
N LYS A 150 -5.84 -13.81 -6.10
CA LYS A 150 -7.31 -13.87 -6.05
C LYS A 150 -8.02 -12.71 -6.74
N SER A 151 -7.36 -11.57 -6.92
CA SER A 151 -7.99 -10.41 -7.55
C SER A 151 -8.33 -10.70 -9.02
N VAL A 152 -9.40 -10.07 -9.50
CA VAL A 152 -9.78 -10.06 -10.93
C VAL A 152 -9.35 -8.77 -11.63
N ASP A 153 -8.97 -7.75 -10.86
CA ASP A 153 -8.52 -6.46 -11.39
C ASP A 153 -7.01 -6.48 -11.64
N MET A 154 -6.62 -6.29 -12.89
CA MET A 154 -5.23 -6.31 -13.32
C MET A 154 -4.41 -5.16 -12.70
N TRP A 155 -5.01 -4.01 -12.42
CA TRP A 155 -4.30 -2.91 -11.75
C TRP A 155 -3.94 -3.28 -10.32
N VAL A 156 -4.90 -3.85 -9.58
CA VAL A 156 -4.70 -4.32 -8.20
C VAL A 156 -3.66 -5.43 -8.14
N ILE A 157 -3.70 -6.38 -9.07
CA ILE A 157 -2.69 -7.45 -9.16
C ILE A 157 -1.30 -6.85 -9.42
N ALA A 158 -1.18 -5.90 -10.36
CA ALA A 158 0.10 -5.29 -10.68
C ALA A 158 0.67 -4.53 -9.48
N GLU A 159 -0.14 -3.72 -8.78
CA GLU A 159 0.31 -3.01 -7.58
C GLU A 159 0.76 -3.98 -6.48
N ALA A 160 0.03 -5.08 -6.26
CA ALA A 160 0.40 -6.07 -5.24
C ALA A 160 1.72 -6.78 -5.56
N LEU A 161 1.96 -7.07 -6.83
CA LEU A 161 3.21 -7.68 -7.29
C LEU A 161 4.37 -6.69 -7.23
N ASP A 162 4.15 -5.42 -7.54
CA ASP A 162 5.14 -4.36 -7.41
C ASP A 162 5.56 -4.18 -5.94
N ALA A 163 4.58 -4.10 -5.03
CA ALA A 163 4.81 -4.05 -3.60
C ALA A 163 5.57 -5.29 -3.07
N LEU A 164 5.26 -6.50 -3.56
CA LEU A 164 6.02 -7.70 -3.21
C LEU A 164 7.48 -7.62 -3.67
N ILE A 165 7.72 -7.12 -4.88
CA ILE A 165 9.08 -6.96 -5.41
C ILE A 165 9.85 -5.98 -4.55
N ASP A 166 9.25 -4.86 -4.17
CA ASP A 166 9.88 -3.84 -3.32
C ASP A 166 10.20 -4.39 -1.92
N VAL A 167 9.24 -5.04 -1.26
CA VAL A 167 9.42 -5.60 0.10
C VAL A 167 10.52 -6.66 0.14
N PHE A 168 10.60 -7.51 -0.90
CA PHE A 168 11.54 -8.61 -0.96
C PHE A 168 12.75 -8.33 -1.88
N ALA A 169 13.01 -7.06 -2.22
CA ALA A 169 14.10 -6.67 -3.11
C ALA A 169 15.46 -7.08 -2.56
N GLU A 170 15.66 -6.87 -1.25
CA GLU A 170 16.93 -7.08 -0.56
C GLU A 170 17.12 -8.54 -0.12
N ASP A 171 18.37 -8.97 0.04
CA ASP A 171 18.69 -10.38 0.35
C ASP A 171 18.47 -10.72 1.85
N TYR A 172 18.49 -9.72 2.74
CA TYR A 172 18.32 -9.98 4.19
C TYR A 172 16.91 -10.49 4.56
N VAL A 173 15.91 -10.26 3.71
CA VAL A 173 14.53 -10.80 3.86
C VAL A 173 14.31 -12.13 3.14
N ASP A 174 15.35 -12.74 2.55
CA ASP A 174 15.20 -13.99 1.78
C ASP A 174 14.71 -15.16 2.63
N HIS A 175 15.11 -15.23 3.90
CA HIS A 175 14.61 -16.25 4.82
C HIS A 175 13.08 -16.17 4.96
N ILE A 176 12.51 -14.96 5.03
CA ILE A 176 11.07 -14.72 5.07
C ILE A 176 10.43 -15.11 3.74
N ALA A 177 11.06 -14.75 2.62
CA ALA A 177 10.59 -15.10 1.28
C ALA A 177 10.50 -16.63 1.09
N GLN A 178 11.45 -17.39 1.66
CA GLN A 178 11.44 -18.85 1.67
C GLN A 178 10.29 -19.38 2.53
N GLU A 179 10.10 -18.87 3.74
CA GLU A 179 9.03 -19.31 4.64
C GLU A 179 7.61 -19.15 4.04
N ILE A 180 7.39 -18.14 3.19
CA ILE A 180 6.09 -17.93 2.54
C ILE A 180 5.96 -18.60 1.18
N ASN A 181 6.98 -19.36 0.73
CA ASN A 181 7.10 -19.94 -0.60
C ASN A 181 6.92 -18.90 -1.72
N LEU A 182 7.55 -17.72 -1.56
CA LEU A 182 7.34 -16.56 -2.42
C LEU A 182 7.55 -16.89 -3.90
N VAL A 183 8.73 -17.44 -4.24
CA VAL A 183 9.12 -17.68 -5.63
C VAL A 183 8.23 -18.72 -6.32
N GLU A 184 7.85 -19.78 -5.60
CA GLU A 184 6.93 -20.80 -6.12
C GLU A 184 5.57 -20.18 -6.47
N LYS A 185 4.97 -19.44 -5.53
CA LYS A 185 3.68 -18.77 -5.75
C LYS A 185 3.74 -17.74 -6.88
N LEU A 186 4.82 -16.95 -6.96
CA LEU A 186 5.00 -15.99 -8.05
C LEU A 186 5.09 -16.67 -9.43
N ASN A 187 5.69 -17.87 -9.53
CA ASN A 187 5.68 -18.64 -10.78
C ASN A 187 4.28 -19.08 -11.20
N HIS A 188 3.39 -19.35 -10.24
CA HIS A 188 1.97 -19.67 -10.53
C HIS A 188 1.17 -18.43 -10.96
N ILE A 189 1.50 -17.25 -10.45
CA ILE A 189 0.80 -15.99 -10.79
C ILE A 189 1.28 -15.41 -12.14
N LEU A 190 2.56 -15.60 -12.48
CA LEU A 190 3.18 -15.02 -13.68
C LEU A 190 2.40 -15.27 -15.00
N PRO A 191 1.85 -16.46 -15.29
CA PRO A 191 1.03 -16.70 -16.48
C PRO A 191 -0.23 -15.83 -16.56
N THR A 192 -0.91 -15.61 -15.42
CA THR A 192 -2.10 -14.75 -15.34
C THR A 192 -1.74 -13.33 -15.71
N LEU A 193 -0.65 -12.80 -15.15
CA LEU A 193 -0.16 -11.47 -15.47
C LEU A 193 0.25 -11.36 -16.96
N LYS A 194 0.91 -12.37 -17.53
CA LYS A 194 1.28 -12.37 -18.97
C LYS A 194 0.07 -12.34 -19.90
N LYS A 195 -0.97 -13.13 -19.60
CA LYS A 195 -2.19 -13.25 -20.41
C LYS A 195 -3.20 -12.12 -20.16
N GLY A 196 -3.09 -11.41 -19.04
CA GLY A 196 -3.99 -10.33 -18.65
C GLY A 196 -4.07 -9.24 -19.73
N LYS A 197 -5.31 -8.93 -20.15
CA LYS A 197 -5.59 -7.88 -21.14
C LYS A 197 -5.30 -6.51 -20.53
N ILE A 198 -4.38 -5.77 -21.12
CA ILE A 198 -4.04 -4.39 -20.71
C ILE A 198 -5.03 -3.37 -21.33
N LYS A 199 -5.78 -3.79 -22.35
CA LYS A 199 -6.77 -2.99 -23.07
C LYS A 199 -7.97 -2.73 -22.14
N GLY A 200 -7.97 -1.56 -21.50
CA GLY A 200 -8.94 -1.17 -20.47
C GLY A 200 -8.32 -0.29 -19.37
N TYR A 201 -7.01 -0.41 -19.17
CA TYR A 201 -6.27 0.26 -18.09
C TYR A 201 -5.39 1.40 -18.61
N ARG A 202 -5.91 2.30 -19.47
CA ARG A 202 -5.09 3.30 -20.18
C ARG A 202 -4.17 4.10 -19.25
N ASP A 203 -4.68 4.50 -18.09
CA ASP A 203 -3.92 5.31 -17.13
C ASP A 203 -2.94 4.49 -16.26
N HIS A 204 -3.01 3.15 -16.33
CA HIS A 204 -2.22 2.22 -15.50
C HIS A 204 -1.42 1.21 -16.32
N GLN A 205 -1.36 1.36 -17.66
CA GLN A 205 -0.64 0.41 -18.54
C GLN A 205 0.84 0.37 -18.22
N VAL A 206 1.44 1.51 -17.88
CA VAL A 206 2.87 1.64 -17.54
C VAL A 206 3.19 0.81 -16.30
N VAL A 207 2.38 0.91 -15.24
CA VAL A 207 2.55 0.12 -14.02
C VAL A 207 2.47 -1.37 -14.36
N ILE A 208 1.39 -1.80 -15.04
CA ILE A 208 1.17 -3.20 -15.42
C ILE A 208 2.32 -3.76 -16.27
N THR A 209 2.82 -3.00 -17.25
CA THR A 209 3.91 -3.45 -18.13
C THR A 209 5.27 -3.46 -17.44
N THR A 210 5.53 -2.49 -16.55
CA THR A 210 6.77 -2.41 -15.78
C THR A 210 6.85 -3.55 -14.77
N THR A 211 5.79 -3.78 -14.00
CA THR A 211 5.71 -4.88 -13.04
C THR A 211 5.87 -6.24 -13.72
N LYS A 212 5.31 -6.44 -14.93
CA LYS A 212 5.54 -7.66 -15.72
C LYS A 212 7.01 -7.95 -15.94
N THR A 213 7.74 -6.95 -16.41
CA THR A 213 9.17 -7.06 -16.69
C THR A 213 9.97 -7.29 -15.40
N ASN A 214 9.64 -6.53 -14.35
CA ASN A 214 10.31 -6.60 -13.05
C ASN A 214 10.09 -7.95 -12.37
N LEU A 215 8.88 -8.50 -12.41
CA LEU A 215 8.55 -9.80 -11.83
C LEU A 215 9.38 -10.93 -12.44
N ILE A 216 9.55 -10.94 -13.77
CA ILE A 216 10.37 -11.95 -14.45
C ILE A 216 11.82 -11.88 -13.98
N ARG A 217 12.37 -10.66 -13.85
CA ARG A 217 13.74 -10.44 -13.37
C ARG A 217 13.88 -10.87 -11.91
N PHE A 218 12.91 -10.50 -11.07
CA PHE A 218 12.87 -10.82 -9.65
C PHE A 218 12.85 -12.33 -9.40
N ILE A 219 11.94 -13.07 -10.06
CA ILE A 219 11.86 -14.53 -9.96
C ILE A 219 13.19 -15.18 -10.39
N LYS A 220 13.79 -14.70 -11.49
CA LYS A 220 15.08 -15.22 -11.97
C LYS A 220 16.21 -14.97 -10.96
N TYR A 221 16.23 -13.79 -10.36
CA TYR A 221 17.22 -13.41 -9.34
C TYR A 221 17.10 -14.30 -8.09
N LYS A 222 15.92 -14.38 -7.48
CA LYS A 222 15.71 -15.16 -6.25
C LYS A 222 15.92 -16.66 -6.46
N ASN A 223 15.56 -17.21 -7.63
CA ASN A 223 15.89 -18.60 -7.97
C ASN A 223 17.40 -18.88 -8.06
N LYS A 224 18.21 -17.90 -8.47
CA LYS A 224 19.67 -18.04 -8.52
C LYS A 224 20.27 -18.08 -7.12
N LEU A 225 19.70 -17.33 -6.18
CA LEU A 225 20.13 -17.31 -4.78
C LEU A 225 19.74 -18.61 -4.07
N ASN A 226 18.52 -19.11 -4.25
CA ASN A 226 18.05 -20.37 -3.63
C ASN A 226 18.80 -21.63 -4.10
N ARG A 227 19.65 -21.54 -5.13
CA ARG A 227 20.50 -22.64 -5.61
C ARG A 227 21.92 -22.62 -5.01
N LYS A 228 22.25 -21.59 -4.24
CA LYS A 228 23.51 -21.49 -3.49
C LYS A 228 23.29 -21.92 -2.05
#